data_AF-A0A2V9L5Z9-F1
#
_entry.id   AF-A0A2V9L5Z9-F1
#
_cell.length_a   1.000
_cell.length_b   1.000
_cell.length_c   1.000
_cell.angle_alpha   90.00
_cell.angle_beta   90.00
_cell.angle_gamma   90.00
#
_symmetry.space_group_name_H-M   'P 1'
#
loop_
_entity.id
_entity.type
_entity.pdbx_description
1 polymer ?
#
loop_
_entity_poly.entity_id
_entity_poly.type
_entity_poly.pdbx_seq_one_letter_code
_entity_poly.pdbx_strand_id
1 'polypeptide(L)'
;MRLRIVVVAFVVAIVAIFSAASSLRAAAASGADFDIAPFARRCCVSDRHTSPLEFDYDGARSTGADAQQTADGRYAYGLQWTEERDITEVRFHHTQAPGKFELQYWFRNWPYQPPHMPSVEDPVDDPWNGKWLTAAIEQDCHAEECRVTFLPLQSAENPLAKNLPGVTYRRTIKLRLVFSADPGI
;
A
#
# COMPACT_ATOMS: atom_id res chain seq x y z
N MET A 1 19.79 1.97 21.06
CA MET A 1 21.17 1.90 21.61
C MET A 1 22.17 1.91 20.46
N ARG A 2 23.04 2.94 20.42
CA ARG A 2 24.31 3.12 19.66
C ARG A 2 24.38 2.86 18.13
N LEU A 3 24.46 3.99 17.42
CA LEU A 3 24.90 4.24 16.03
C LEU A 3 26.32 3.69 15.71
N ARG A 4 26.57 3.27 14.46
CA ARG A 4 27.92 3.11 13.87
C ARG A 4 27.99 3.60 12.42
N ILE A 5 29.07 4.33 12.10
CA ILE A 5 29.35 5.11 10.87
C ILE A 5 30.71 4.69 10.26
N VAL A 6 30.71 4.50 8.92
CA VAL A 6 31.71 4.83 7.85
C VAL A 6 33.11 4.20 7.80
N VAL A 7 33.54 3.77 6.59
CA VAL A 7 34.78 4.26 5.90
C VAL A 7 34.55 4.36 4.38
N VAL A 8 34.88 5.53 3.83
CA VAL A 8 35.01 5.86 2.39
C VAL A 8 36.50 5.77 2.02
N ALA A 9 36.83 5.12 0.91
CA ALA A 9 38.17 5.19 0.31
C ALA A 9 38.10 5.93 -1.03
N PHE A 10 38.68 7.12 -1.07
CA PHE A 10 38.88 7.95 -2.26
C PHE A 10 40.24 7.60 -2.88
N VAL A 11 40.28 7.20 -4.15
CA VAL A 11 41.49 7.28 -4.98
C VAL A 11 41.16 8.15 -6.19
N VAL A 12 41.79 9.31 -6.25
CA VAL A 12 41.68 10.30 -7.34
C VAL A 12 42.72 9.95 -8.40
N ALA A 13 42.29 9.79 -9.66
CA ALA A 13 43.15 9.91 -10.82
C ALA A 13 42.44 10.81 -11.85
N ILE A 14 43.05 11.96 -12.11
CA ILE A 14 42.58 13.01 -13.03
C ILE A 14 43.09 12.68 -14.43
N VAL A 15 42.19 12.51 -15.39
CA VAL A 15 42.45 12.83 -16.81
C VAL A 15 41.22 13.55 -17.35
N ALA A 16 41.42 14.81 -17.73
CA ALA A 16 40.41 15.67 -18.32
C ALA A 16 40.34 15.44 -19.83
N ILE A 17 39.16 15.10 -20.34
CA ILE A 17 38.80 15.27 -21.75
C ILE A 17 37.40 15.88 -21.80
N PHE A 18 37.32 17.04 -22.45
CA PHE A 18 36.11 17.82 -22.69
C PHE A 18 35.08 17.03 -23.49
N SER A 19 33.94 16.75 -22.86
CA SER A 19 32.65 16.58 -23.54
C SER A 19 31.61 17.28 -22.70
N ALA A 20 31.14 18.43 -23.19
CA ALA A 20 29.97 19.13 -22.66
C ALA A 20 28.71 18.30 -23.00
N ALA A 21 28.53 17.17 -22.32
CA ALA A 21 27.26 16.47 -22.23
C ALA A 21 26.69 16.83 -20.86
N SER A 22 25.83 17.84 -20.86
CA SER A 22 25.00 18.25 -19.73
C SER A 22 24.29 17.01 -19.21
N SER A 23 24.86 16.41 -18.17
CA SER A 23 24.24 15.31 -17.45
C SER A 23 23.09 15.94 -16.66
N LEU A 24 21.94 16.05 -17.30
CA LEU A 24 20.66 16.13 -16.60
C LEU A 24 20.56 14.85 -15.78
N ARG A 25 21.17 14.84 -14.60
CA ARG A 25 20.70 13.99 -13.51
C ARG A 25 19.27 14.45 -13.29
N ALA A 26 18.33 13.71 -13.88
CA ALA A 26 16.99 13.68 -13.34
C ALA A 26 17.18 13.38 -11.85
N ALA A 27 16.97 14.39 -11.02
CA ALA A 27 16.71 14.14 -9.63
C ALA A 27 15.44 13.29 -9.66
N ALA A 28 15.61 11.96 -9.58
CA ALA A 28 14.54 11.11 -9.14
C ALA A 28 14.07 11.77 -7.86
N ALA A 29 12.86 12.33 -7.88
CA ALA A 29 12.23 12.81 -6.69
C ALA A 29 12.30 11.64 -5.72
N SER A 30 13.15 11.75 -4.70
CA SER A 30 13.05 10.90 -3.53
C SER A 30 11.71 11.30 -2.93
N GLY A 31 10.64 10.65 -3.41
CA GLY A 31 9.34 10.73 -2.77
C GLY A 31 9.62 10.38 -1.33
N ALA A 32 9.40 11.32 -0.42
CA ALA A 32 9.42 10.99 0.98
C ALA A 32 8.44 9.84 1.16
N ASP A 33 8.89 8.71 1.72
CA ASP A 33 8.00 7.63 2.12
C ASP A 33 7.00 8.23 3.11
N PHE A 34 5.77 8.45 2.64
CA PHE A 34 4.72 9.10 3.41
C PHE A 34 3.81 8.02 3.97
N ASP A 35 3.92 7.79 5.28
CA ASP A 35 3.07 6.82 5.96
C ASP A 35 1.63 7.35 6.04
N ILE A 36 0.76 6.73 5.25
CA ILE A 36 -0.67 7.06 5.19
C ILE A 36 -1.52 6.25 6.18
N ALA A 37 -0.94 5.24 6.85
CA ALA A 37 -1.69 4.36 7.75
C ALA A 37 -2.33 5.10 8.95
N PRO A 38 -1.68 6.09 9.58
CA PRO A 38 -2.28 6.87 10.67
C PRO A 38 -3.52 7.70 10.27
N PHE A 39 -3.74 7.90 8.96
CA PHE A 39 -4.89 8.63 8.43
C PHE A 39 -6.06 7.71 8.03
N ALA A 40 -5.91 6.40 8.22
CA ALA A 40 -6.97 5.44 8.06
C ALA A 40 -7.69 5.16 9.38
N ARG A 41 -8.92 4.68 9.28
CA ARG A 41 -9.63 4.02 10.38
C ARG A 41 -9.53 2.51 10.23
N ARG A 42 -9.43 1.81 11.35
CA ARG A 42 -9.56 0.35 11.40
C ARG A 42 -10.96 -0.07 10.94
N CYS A 43 -11.05 -1.11 10.12
CA CYS A 43 -12.31 -1.58 9.55
C CYS A 43 -12.27 -3.08 9.18
N CYS A 44 -13.33 -3.54 8.53
CA CYS A 44 -13.25 -4.61 7.51
C CYS A 44 -13.01 -6.04 8.03
N VAL A 45 -13.17 -6.24 9.34
CA VAL A 45 -13.27 -7.54 10.02
C VAL A 45 -14.70 -8.11 9.90
N SER A 46 -15.68 -7.21 9.82
CA SER A 46 -17.04 -7.50 9.38
C SER A 46 -17.39 -6.52 8.26
N ASP A 47 -18.31 -6.90 7.37
CA ASP A 47 -18.86 -6.02 6.32
C ASP A 47 -19.83 -4.98 6.90
N ARG A 48 -19.51 -4.45 8.09
CA ARG A 48 -20.24 -3.37 8.73
C ARG A 48 -19.60 -2.05 8.29
N HIS A 49 -20.36 -1.29 7.54
CA HIS A 49 -19.90 -0.01 7.00
C HIS A 49 -20.10 1.11 8.01
N THR A 50 -19.02 1.82 8.35
CA THR A 50 -19.07 3.09 9.06
C THR A 50 -18.53 4.15 8.12
N SER A 51 -19.36 5.13 7.75
CA SER A 51 -18.90 6.33 7.04
C SER A 51 -18.21 7.24 8.05
N PRO A 52 -16.89 7.49 7.93
CA PRO A 52 -16.28 8.51 8.73
C PRO A 52 -16.54 9.85 8.05
N LEU A 53 -17.50 10.62 8.57
CA LEU A 53 -17.74 12.00 8.15
C LEU A 53 -16.63 12.96 8.66
N GLU A 54 -15.70 12.47 9.48
CA GLU A 54 -14.63 13.26 10.11
C GLU A 54 -13.34 12.44 10.29
N PHE A 55 -12.18 13.10 10.28
CA PHE A 55 -10.91 12.48 10.68
C PHE A 55 -10.90 12.28 12.20
N ASP A 56 -10.80 11.02 12.65
CA ASP A 56 -10.77 10.69 14.08
C ASP A 56 -9.40 10.10 14.43
N TYR A 57 -8.47 10.99 14.78
CA TYR A 57 -7.13 10.61 15.18
C TYR A 57 -7.11 9.84 16.50
N ASP A 58 -8.06 10.10 17.39
CA ASP A 58 -8.12 9.44 18.70
C ASP A 58 -8.67 8.01 18.56
N GLY A 59 -9.68 7.81 17.70
CA GLY A 59 -10.13 6.51 17.25
C GLY A 59 -9.00 5.72 16.56
N ALA A 60 -8.27 6.33 15.63
CA ALA A 60 -7.13 5.68 14.98
C ALA A 60 -6.03 5.23 15.97
N ARG A 61 -5.74 6.04 17.00
CA ARG A 61 -4.76 5.71 18.05
C ARG A 61 -5.25 4.68 19.07
N SER A 62 -6.55 4.66 19.35
CA SER A 62 -7.16 3.80 20.38
C SER A 62 -7.65 2.47 19.85
N THR A 63 -7.83 2.33 18.53
CA THR A 63 -8.19 1.04 17.96
C THR A 63 -6.94 0.17 17.98
N GLY A 64 -6.93 -0.85 18.85
CA GLY A 64 -5.77 -1.71 19.10
C GLY A 64 -5.10 -2.23 17.83
N ALA A 65 -3.82 -2.57 17.93
CA ALA A 65 -3.02 -3.06 16.81
C ALA A 65 -3.47 -4.45 16.32
N ASP A 66 -4.21 -5.19 17.14
CA ASP A 66 -4.43 -6.60 16.88
C ASP A 66 -5.26 -6.91 15.62
N ALA A 67 -4.83 -7.90 14.84
CA ALA A 67 -5.69 -8.54 13.85
C ALA A 67 -6.90 -9.16 14.55
N GLN A 68 -8.08 -9.03 13.95
CA GLN A 68 -9.32 -9.54 14.56
C GLN A 68 -9.83 -10.74 13.78
N GLN A 69 -10.40 -11.70 14.50
CA GLN A 69 -10.98 -12.89 13.89
C GLN A 69 -12.26 -12.53 13.12
N THR A 70 -12.33 -12.94 11.85
CA THR A 70 -13.49 -12.81 10.98
C THR A 70 -14.47 -13.95 11.22
N ALA A 71 -15.72 -13.81 10.75
CA ALA A 71 -16.78 -14.80 10.99
C ALA A 71 -16.49 -16.21 10.42
N ASP A 72 -15.61 -16.30 9.42
CA ASP A 72 -15.14 -17.55 8.81
C ASP A 72 -13.88 -18.12 9.51
N GLY A 73 -13.47 -17.56 10.64
CA GLY A 73 -12.37 -18.06 11.47
C GLY A 73 -10.97 -17.59 11.04
N ARG A 74 -10.86 -16.85 9.93
CA ARG A 74 -9.61 -16.18 9.52
C ARG A 74 -9.35 -14.95 10.40
N TYR A 75 -8.18 -14.34 10.25
CA TYR A 75 -7.82 -13.11 10.94
C TYR A 75 -7.63 -12.00 9.92
N ALA A 76 -8.16 -10.80 10.20
CA ALA A 76 -8.04 -9.66 9.32
C ALA A 76 -7.58 -8.41 10.05
N TYR A 77 -6.69 -7.67 9.40
CA TYR A 77 -6.33 -6.30 9.77
C TYR A 77 -6.68 -5.40 8.60
N GLY A 78 -7.73 -4.59 8.76
CA GLY A 78 -8.25 -3.72 7.70
C GLY A 78 -8.12 -2.24 8.04
N LEU A 79 -7.84 -1.45 7.00
CA LEU A 79 -7.78 0.00 7.01
C LEU A 79 -8.73 0.58 5.97
N GLN A 80 -9.40 1.68 6.31
CA GLN A 80 -10.26 2.47 5.42
C GLN A 80 -9.90 3.95 5.54
N TRP A 81 -9.71 4.60 4.40
CA TRP A 81 -9.53 6.05 4.30
C TRP A 81 -10.86 6.74 3.96
N THR A 82 -10.90 8.06 4.12
CA THR A 82 -12.06 8.89 3.73
C THR A 82 -12.21 9.00 2.21
N GLU A 83 -11.12 8.82 1.49
CA GLU A 83 -11.00 8.92 0.03
C GLU A 83 -9.97 7.89 -0.45
N GLU A 84 -9.91 7.66 -1.75
CA GLU A 84 -8.92 6.77 -2.35
C GLU A 84 -7.47 7.24 -2.07
N ARG A 85 -6.59 6.28 -1.86
CA ARG A 85 -5.15 6.50 -1.70
C ARG A 85 -4.37 5.58 -2.62
N ASP A 86 -3.25 6.08 -3.12
CA ASP A 86 -2.27 5.27 -3.83
C ASP A 86 -1.36 4.59 -2.81
N ILE A 87 -1.42 3.25 -2.79
CA ILE A 87 -0.65 2.43 -1.86
C ILE A 87 0.41 1.68 -2.67
N THR A 88 1.68 1.96 -2.38
CA THR A 88 2.83 1.33 -3.02
C THR A 88 3.40 0.20 -2.18
N GLU A 89 3.23 0.27 -0.86
CA GLU A 89 3.88 -0.60 0.10
C GLU A 89 3.05 -0.71 1.38
N VAL A 90 3.13 -1.88 2.00
CA VAL A 90 2.56 -2.13 3.33
C VAL A 90 3.67 -2.66 4.22
N ARG A 91 3.80 -2.05 5.40
CA ARG A 91 4.69 -2.53 6.47
C ARG A 91 3.89 -2.82 7.71
N PHE A 92 4.23 -3.91 8.38
CA PHE A 92 3.65 -4.24 9.68
C PHE A 92 4.66 -4.99 10.55
N HIS A 93 4.55 -4.79 11.85
CA HIS A 93 5.30 -5.55 12.83
C HIS A 93 4.55 -6.81 13.23
N HIS A 94 5.30 -7.86 13.58
CA HIS A 94 4.72 -9.12 14.02
C HIS A 94 5.54 -9.74 15.15
N THR A 95 4.87 -10.36 16.10
CA THR A 95 5.51 -11.12 17.19
C THR A 95 5.70 -12.59 16.83
N GLN A 96 4.95 -13.09 15.84
CA GLN A 96 5.01 -14.44 15.32
C GLN A 96 5.23 -14.38 13.81
N ALA A 97 5.91 -15.37 13.24
CA ALA A 97 6.11 -15.42 11.80
C ALA A 97 4.73 -15.48 11.10
N PRO A 98 4.35 -14.50 10.27
CA PRO A 98 2.96 -14.37 9.79
C PRO A 98 2.56 -15.41 8.75
N GLY A 99 3.51 -16.25 8.32
CA GLY A 99 3.27 -17.30 7.34
C GLY A 99 2.82 -16.73 6.00
N LYS A 100 1.90 -17.46 5.34
CA LYS A 100 1.22 -17.00 4.12
C LYS A 100 0.00 -16.18 4.49
N PHE A 101 -0.15 -15.03 3.85
CA PHE A 101 -1.31 -14.17 3.99
C PHE A 101 -1.70 -13.58 2.64
N GLU A 102 -2.90 -13.02 2.59
CA GLU A 102 -3.41 -12.31 1.43
C GLU A 102 -3.45 -10.81 1.73
N LEU A 103 -2.96 -10.01 0.78
CA LEU A 103 -3.22 -8.58 0.77
C LEU A 103 -4.39 -8.31 -0.16
N GLN A 104 -5.49 -7.80 0.39
CA GLN A 104 -6.71 -7.51 -0.35
C GLN A 104 -6.99 -6.01 -0.39
N TYR A 105 -7.45 -5.51 -1.53
CA TYR A 105 -7.88 -4.13 -1.69
C TYR A 105 -9.33 -4.07 -2.19
N TRP A 106 -10.03 -3.00 -1.84
CA TRP A 106 -11.38 -2.76 -2.30
C TRP A 106 -11.37 -2.19 -3.71
N PHE A 107 -12.10 -2.83 -4.60
CA PHE A 107 -12.20 -2.46 -6.00
C PHE A 107 -13.64 -2.15 -6.36
N ARG A 108 -13.85 -1.01 -7.01
CA ARG A 108 -15.07 -0.74 -7.76
C ARG A 108 -14.78 -0.34 -9.20
N ASN A 109 -14.01 0.73 -9.40
CA ASN A 109 -13.83 1.35 -10.72
C ASN A 109 -12.35 1.59 -11.11
N TRP A 110 -11.40 1.51 -10.18
CA TRP A 110 -9.98 1.69 -10.51
C TRP A 110 -9.34 0.44 -11.15
N PRO A 111 -8.48 0.56 -12.19
CA PRO A 111 -8.06 1.79 -12.86
C PRO A 111 -9.10 2.34 -13.84
N TYR A 112 -9.30 3.66 -13.79
CA TYR A 112 -10.24 4.35 -14.66
C TYR A 112 -9.81 4.28 -16.12
N GLN A 113 -10.79 4.42 -17.02
CA GLN A 113 -10.49 4.58 -18.43
C GLN A 113 -9.72 5.90 -18.65
N PRO A 114 -8.85 5.97 -19.68
CA PRO A 114 -8.22 7.22 -20.05
C PRO A 114 -9.25 8.33 -20.27
N PRO A 115 -8.96 9.58 -19.86
CA PRO A 115 -9.91 10.67 -19.99
C PRO A 115 -10.41 10.83 -21.43
N HIS A 116 -11.72 11.00 -21.57
CA HIS A 116 -12.35 11.48 -22.81
C HIS A 116 -12.81 12.92 -22.59
N MET A 117 -13.03 13.69 -23.67
CA MET A 117 -13.55 15.07 -23.60
C MET A 117 -14.70 15.15 -22.59
N PRO A 118 -14.70 16.11 -21.64
CA PRO A 118 -15.45 15.99 -20.40
C PRO A 118 -16.95 16.07 -20.68
N SER A 119 -17.65 14.97 -20.45
CA SER A 119 -19.12 14.93 -20.44
C SER A 119 -19.68 14.43 -19.09
N VAL A 120 -18.84 13.81 -18.24
CA VAL A 120 -19.19 13.25 -16.93
C VAL A 120 -17.98 13.39 -15.99
N GLU A 121 -18.23 13.57 -14.69
CA GLU A 121 -17.20 13.54 -13.64
C GLU A 121 -16.57 12.14 -13.51
N ASP A 122 -15.30 12.09 -13.07
CA ASP A 122 -14.60 10.82 -12.87
C ASP A 122 -15.30 9.99 -11.77
N PRO A 123 -15.56 8.70 -12.01
CA PRO A 123 -16.25 7.86 -11.03
C PRO A 123 -15.35 7.61 -9.81
N VAL A 124 -15.78 8.02 -8.62
CA VAL A 124 -15.06 7.76 -7.36
C VAL A 124 -15.44 6.37 -6.81
N ASP A 125 -14.47 5.60 -6.30
CA ASP A 125 -14.74 4.36 -5.58
C ASP A 125 -15.57 4.67 -4.33
N ASP A 126 -16.68 3.95 -4.18
CA ASP A 126 -17.51 4.06 -2.99
C ASP A 126 -17.22 2.89 -2.04
N PRO A 127 -17.22 3.12 -0.72
CA PRO A 127 -16.88 2.09 0.25
C PRO A 127 -17.97 1.03 0.46
N TRP A 128 -19.10 1.06 -0.28
CA TRP A 128 -20.26 0.17 -0.12
C TRP A 128 -20.47 -0.80 -1.28
N ASN A 129 -20.31 -0.38 -2.53
CA ASN A 129 -20.69 -1.15 -3.72
C ASN A 129 -19.49 -1.70 -4.52
N GLY A 130 -18.37 -1.94 -3.84
CA GLY A 130 -17.21 -2.61 -4.41
C GLY A 130 -17.12 -4.08 -4.02
N LYS A 131 -15.95 -4.66 -4.30
CA LYS A 131 -15.59 -6.04 -3.92
C LYS A 131 -14.12 -6.10 -3.53
N TRP A 132 -13.77 -7.05 -2.69
CA TRP A 132 -12.38 -7.34 -2.37
C TRP A 132 -11.70 -8.09 -3.53
N LEU A 133 -10.53 -7.60 -3.95
CA LEU A 133 -9.62 -8.30 -4.85
C LEU A 133 -8.33 -8.62 -4.10
N THR A 134 -7.77 -9.81 -4.34
CA THR A 134 -6.47 -10.22 -3.77
C THR A 134 -5.36 -9.76 -4.69
N ALA A 135 -4.47 -8.92 -4.16
CA ALA A 135 -3.35 -8.38 -4.92
C ALA A 135 -2.24 -9.41 -5.13
N ALA A 136 -1.58 -9.37 -6.28
CA ALA A 136 -0.31 -10.05 -6.48
C ALA A 136 0.79 -9.27 -5.74
N ILE A 137 1.48 -9.94 -4.81
CA ILE A 137 2.45 -9.31 -3.91
C ILE A 137 3.80 -10.04 -3.92
N GLU A 138 4.82 -9.29 -3.57
CA GLU A 138 6.10 -9.79 -3.06
C GLU A 138 6.18 -9.49 -1.57
N GLN A 139 6.57 -10.49 -0.78
CA GLN A 139 6.63 -10.43 0.67
C GLN A 139 8.08 -10.64 1.11
N ASP A 140 8.58 -9.67 1.88
CA ASP A 140 9.88 -9.74 2.53
C ASP A 140 9.70 -9.57 4.04
N CYS A 141 9.73 -10.69 4.76
CA CYS A 141 9.52 -10.73 6.20
C CYS A 141 10.81 -11.12 6.91
N HIS A 142 11.35 -10.20 7.70
CA HIS A 142 12.62 -10.36 8.39
C HIS A 142 12.51 -9.85 9.83
N ALA A 143 12.94 -10.68 10.78
CA ALA A 143 12.88 -10.40 12.21
C ALA A 143 11.46 -10.07 12.69
N GLU A 144 11.18 -8.82 13.02
CA GLU A 144 9.92 -8.32 13.60
C GLU A 144 9.19 -7.36 12.64
N GLU A 145 9.58 -7.29 11.37
CA GLU A 145 8.93 -6.47 10.35
C GLU A 145 8.69 -7.28 9.07
N CYS A 146 7.50 -7.13 8.50
CA CYS A 146 7.17 -7.55 7.15
C CYS A 146 6.99 -6.34 6.25
N ARG A 147 7.68 -6.36 5.12
CA ARG A 147 7.50 -5.44 4.01
C ARG A 147 6.80 -6.16 2.87
N VAL A 148 5.75 -5.54 2.35
CA VAL A 148 4.95 -6.09 1.26
C VAL A 148 4.86 -5.07 0.14
N THR A 149 5.25 -5.47 -1.06
CA THR A 149 5.18 -4.64 -2.27
C THR A 149 4.29 -5.28 -3.32
N PHE A 150 3.66 -4.47 -4.16
CA PHE A 150 2.79 -4.97 -5.22
C PHE A 150 3.59 -5.39 -6.45
N LEU A 151 3.30 -6.57 -6.97
CA LEU A 151 3.73 -6.95 -8.31
C LEU A 151 2.96 -6.12 -9.36
N PRO A 152 3.51 -5.97 -10.59
CA PRO A 152 2.85 -5.24 -11.66
C PRO A 152 1.40 -5.71 -11.86
N LEU A 153 0.47 -4.76 -11.97
CA LEU A 153 -0.96 -5.04 -12.11
C LEU A 153 -1.26 -5.89 -13.35
N GLN A 154 -1.99 -6.99 -13.18
CA GLN A 154 -2.37 -7.91 -14.26
C GLN A 154 -3.88 -8.10 -14.36
N SER A 155 -4.35 -8.47 -15.55
CA SER A 155 -5.78 -8.69 -15.81
C SER A 155 -6.40 -9.87 -15.04
N ALA A 156 -5.57 -10.81 -14.57
CA ALA A 156 -6.02 -11.90 -13.69
C ALA A 156 -6.41 -11.39 -12.30
N GLU A 157 -5.76 -10.33 -11.81
CA GLU A 157 -6.08 -9.66 -10.54
C GLU A 157 -7.26 -8.70 -10.72
N ASN A 158 -7.17 -7.79 -11.70
CA ASN A 158 -8.14 -6.73 -11.93
C ASN A 158 -8.59 -6.69 -13.39
N PRO A 159 -9.90 -6.82 -13.71
CA PRO A 159 -10.38 -6.78 -15.09
C PRO A 159 -10.08 -5.45 -15.81
N LEU A 160 -9.87 -4.37 -15.07
CA LEU A 160 -9.54 -3.04 -15.59
C LEU A 160 -8.02 -2.77 -15.68
N ALA A 161 -7.18 -3.76 -15.38
CA ALA A 161 -5.71 -3.61 -15.42
C ALA A 161 -5.16 -3.09 -16.76
N LYS A 162 -5.84 -3.38 -17.87
CA LYS A 162 -5.46 -2.91 -19.21
C LYS A 162 -5.48 -1.38 -19.36
N ASN A 163 -6.25 -0.69 -18.52
CA ASN A 163 -6.35 0.77 -18.56
C ASN A 163 -5.08 1.43 -18.00
N LEU A 164 -4.34 0.72 -17.15
CA LEU A 164 -3.13 1.22 -16.51
C LEU A 164 -2.08 0.09 -16.35
N PRO A 165 -1.46 -0.35 -17.46
CA PRO A 165 -0.60 -1.53 -17.46
C PRO A 165 0.72 -1.29 -16.72
N GLY A 166 1.18 -2.28 -15.97
CA GLY A 166 2.53 -2.30 -15.38
C GLY A 166 2.69 -1.53 -14.06
N VAL A 167 1.62 -0.96 -13.51
CA VAL A 167 1.71 -0.22 -12.23
C VAL A 167 1.93 -1.13 -11.04
N THR A 168 2.75 -0.65 -10.11
CA THR A 168 3.17 -1.34 -8.87
C THR A 168 2.57 -0.69 -7.62
N TYR A 169 1.46 0.00 -7.77
CA TYR A 169 0.65 0.52 -6.67
C TYR A 169 -0.81 0.09 -6.87
N ARG A 170 -1.63 0.20 -5.83
CA ARG A 170 -3.08 0.06 -5.91
C ARG A 170 -3.72 1.32 -5.38
N ARG A 171 -4.63 1.91 -6.17
CA ARG A 171 -5.51 2.97 -5.68
C ARG A 171 -6.74 2.33 -5.07
N THR A 172 -7.01 2.62 -3.80
CA THR A 172 -8.15 2.04 -3.09
C THR A 172 -8.56 2.91 -1.91
N ILE A 173 -9.83 2.82 -1.51
CA ILE A 173 -10.34 3.40 -0.27
C ILE A 173 -10.25 2.44 0.93
N LYS A 174 -10.09 1.13 0.70
CA LYS A 174 -9.86 0.13 1.77
C LYS A 174 -8.80 -0.89 1.40
N LEU A 175 -8.08 -1.35 2.41
CA LEU A 175 -7.06 -2.38 2.29
C LEU A 175 -7.18 -3.31 3.50
N ARG A 176 -6.92 -4.60 3.33
CA ARG A 176 -6.79 -5.51 4.47
C ARG A 176 -5.74 -6.59 4.24
N LEU A 177 -5.05 -6.95 5.31
CA LEU A 177 -4.29 -8.19 5.41
C LEU A 177 -5.21 -9.28 5.94
N VAL A 178 -5.15 -10.48 5.34
CA VAL A 178 -5.96 -11.64 5.75
C VAL A 178 -5.06 -12.85 5.97
N PHE A 179 -5.15 -13.42 7.17
CA PHE A 179 -4.32 -14.51 7.66
C PHE A 179 -5.18 -15.74 7.99
N SER A 180 -4.60 -16.93 7.85
CA SER A 180 -5.27 -18.19 8.23
C SER A 180 -5.24 -18.48 9.74
N ALA A 181 -4.37 -17.80 10.47
CA ALA A 181 -4.20 -17.91 11.93
C ALA A 181 -3.85 -16.53 12.49
N ASP A 182 -3.87 -16.38 13.81
CA ASP A 182 -3.49 -15.15 14.48
C ASP A 182 -2.02 -14.78 14.12
N PRO A 183 -1.77 -13.63 13.49
CA PRO A 183 -0.43 -13.25 13.07
C PRO A 183 0.37 -12.55 14.19
N GLY A 184 -0.25 -12.23 15.34
CA GLY A 184 0.40 -11.52 16.45
C GLY A 184 0.93 -10.14 16.04
N ILE A 185 0.17 -9.42 15.22
CA ILE A 185 0.40 -8.03 14.79
C ILE A 185 -0.44 -7.08 15.61
#